data_AF-S9PHA6-F1
#
_entry.id   AF-S9PHA6-F1
#
_cell.length_a   1.000
_cell.length_b   1.000
_cell.length_c   1.000
_cell.angle_alpha   90.00
_cell.angle_beta   90.00
_cell.angle_gamma   90.00
#
_symmetry.space_group_name_H-M   'P 1'
#
loop_
_entity.id
_entity.type
_entity.pdbx_description
1 polymer ?
#
loop_
_entity_poly.entity_id
_entity_poly.type
_entity_poly.pdbx_seq_one_letter_code
_entity_poly.pdbx_strand_id
1 'polypeptide(L)'
;MVSTVAVASTIGLLAPEVLGFFQNDEEELSRLEVALMACVQRAERDINAERFGYGAPTAADCNAVVGADRCGRPIYQSMELGTLKHAHALACMQDILKELWPGPVSIEQRYRFYRHAKVLETISREQEKRLLDADCAEELRGTIKPDVVLHADRHLLRAILILDLKFPCPGDREPRWTKYGDKSPYDGFNQGQIYQEALGGKALMLSPKGIFD
;
A
#
# COMPACT_ATOMS: atom_id res chain seq x y z
N MET A 1 11.27 -38.04 1.59
CA MET A 1 11.43 -36.65 2.08
C MET A 1 11.41 -35.76 0.85
N VAL A 2 10.32 -35.03 0.62
CA VAL A 2 10.29 -34.02 -0.44
C VAL A 2 11.05 -32.83 0.13
N SER A 3 12.26 -32.60 -0.37
CA SER A 3 13.01 -31.39 -0.08
C SER A 3 12.29 -30.25 -0.79
N THR A 4 11.41 -29.56 -0.07
CA THR A 4 10.89 -28.27 -0.50
C THR A 4 12.06 -27.31 -0.44
N VAL A 5 12.62 -26.98 -1.61
CA VAL A 5 13.50 -25.83 -1.75
C VAL A 5 12.67 -24.63 -1.31
N ALA A 6 12.99 -24.06 -0.16
CA ALA A 6 12.40 -22.79 0.27
C ALA A 6 12.72 -21.78 -0.84
N VAL A 7 11.70 -21.29 -1.52
CA VAL A 7 11.88 -20.17 -2.44
C VAL A 7 12.20 -18.98 -1.57
N ALA A 8 13.36 -18.37 -1.77
CA ALA A 8 13.77 -17.21 -0.98
C ALA A 8 12.70 -16.11 -1.05
N SER A 9 12.33 -15.57 0.11
CA SER A 9 11.36 -14.48 0.23
C SER A 9 11.81 -13.26 -0.57
N THR A 10 10.91 -12.72 -1.40
CA THR A 10 11.13 -11.49 -2.16
C THR A 10 11.28 -10.29 -1.22
N ILE A 11 10.51 -10.24 -0.15
CA ILE A 11 10.64 -9.24 0.92
C ILE A 11 12.03 -9.36 1.56
N GLY A 12 12.49 -10.56 1.89
CA GLY A 12 13.83 -10.77 2.45
C GLY A 12 14.95 -10.29 1.52
N LEU A 13 14.78 -10.47 0.21
CA LEU A 13 15.73 -10.02 -0.80
C LEU A 13 15.73 -8.48 -0.98
N LEU A 14 14.55 -7.85 -0.95
CA LEU A 14 14.40 -6.40 -1.18
C LEU A 14 14.51 -5.55 0.08
N ALA A 15 14.28 -6.13 1.26
CA ALA A 15 14.33 -5.50 2.58
C ALA A 15 15.02 -6.43 3.62
N PRO A 16 16.35 -6.62 3.53
CA PRO A 16 17.09 -7.57 4.38
C PRO A 16 16.96 -7.30 5.89
N GLU A 17 16.68 -6.07 6.29
CA GLU A 17 16.44 -5.71 7.69
C GLU A 17 15.24 -6.48 8.27
N VAL A 18 14.22 -6.77 7.45
CA VAL A 18 13.05 -7.55 7.85
C VAL A 18 13.45 -9.00 8.14
N LEU A 19 14.33 -9.59 7.33
CA LEU A 19 14.85 -10.92 7.60
C LEU A 19 15.61 -10.96 8.94
N GLY A 20 16.39 -9.93 9.24
CA GLY A 20 17.03 -9.77 10.55
C GLY A 20 16.03 -9.66 11.71
N PHE A 21 14.88 -9.03 11.50
CA PHE A 21 13.80 -8.94 12.50
C PHE A 21 13.16 -10.31 12.79
N PHE A 22 13.08 -11.18 11.78
CA PHE A 22 12.73 -12.59 11.94
C PHE A 22 13.91 -13.46 12.41
N GLN A 23 14.98 -12.88 12.97
CA GLN A 23 16.17 -13.61 13.43
C GLN A 23 16.85 -14.46 12.32
N ASN A 24 16.68 -14.04 11.06
CA ASN A 24 17.07 -14.76 9.85
C ASN A 24 16.30 -16.07 9.60
N ASP A 25 15.10 -16.19 10.15
CA ASP A 25 14.16 -17.26 9.82
C ASP A 25 13.47 -16.95 8.48
N GLU A 26 13.99 -17.52 7.40
CA GLU A 26 13.42 -17.38 6.06
C GLU A 26 12.05 -18.06 5.92
N GLU A 27 11.75 -19.09 6.72
CA GLU A 27 10.49 -19.82 6.63
C GLU A 27 9.34 -18.99 7.19
N GLU A 28 9.53 -18.37 8.36
CA GLU A 28 8.54 -17.46 8.97
C GLU A 28 8.31 -16.22 8.09
N LEU A 29 9.37 -15.61 7.54
CA LEU A 29 9.21 -14.49 6.61
C LEU A 29 8.49 -14.91 5.32
N SER A 30 8.80 -16.09 4.78
CA SER A 30 8.11 -16.63 3.59
C SER A 30 6.63 -16.92 3.87
N ARG A 31 6.30 -17.43 5.07
CA ARG A 31 4.92 -17.66 5.48
C ARG A 31 4.12 -16.35 5.52
N LEU A 32 4.71 -15.29 6.08
CA LEU A 32 4.10 -13.96 6.05
C LEU A 32 3.92 -13.45 4.62
N GLU A 33 4.98 -13.51 3.79
CA GLU A 33 4.95 -13.05 2.39
C GLU A 33 3.84 -13.73 1.58
N VAL A 34 3.77 -15.07 1.65
CA VAL A 34 2.75 -15.86 0.95
C VAL A 34 1.34 -15.48 1.42
N ALA A 35 1.14 -15.28 2.72
CA ALA A 35 -0.16 -14.89 3.27
C ALA A 35 -0.58 -13.48 2.82
N LEU A 36 0.34 -12.51 2.84
CA LEU A 36 0.07 -11.15 2.37
C LEU A 36 -0.24 -11.13 0.86
N MET A 37 0.52 -11.86 0.05
CA MET A 37 0.28 -11.98 -1.39
C MET A 37 -1.06 -12.64 -1.70
N ALA A 38 -1.46 -13.65 -0.92
CA ALA A 38 -2.77 -14.27 -1.06
C ALA A 38 -3.91 -13.29 -0.83
N CYS A 39 -3.78 -12.33 0.12
CA CYS A 39 -4.78 -11.28 0.33
C CYS A 39 -4.95 -10.38 -0.89
N VAL A 40 -3.85 -9.93 -1.51
CA VAL A 40 -3.89 -9.05 -2.70
C VAL A 40 -4.47 -9.79 -3.90
N GLN A 41 -4.02 -11.01 -4.15
CA GLN A 41 -4.53 -11.82 -5.27
C GLN A 41 -6.00 -12.17 -5.10
N ARG A 42 -6.43 -12.45 -3.87
CA ARG A 42 -7.84 -12.70 -3.56
C ARG A 42 -8.70 -11.47 -3.80
N ALA A 43 -8.28 -10.29 -3.34
CA ALA A 43 -9.01 -9.05 -3.59
C ALA A 43 -9.18 -8.75 -5.08
N GLU A 44 -8.13 -8.95 -5.88
CA GLU A 44 -8.21 -8.81 -7.34
C GLU A 44 -9.26 -9.75 -7.94
N ARG A 45 -9.21 -11.05 -7.59
CA ARG A 45 -10.14 -12.06 -8.10
C ARG A 45 -11.58 -11.81 -7.67
N ASP A 46 -11.81 -11.60 -6.38
CA ASP A 46 -13.16 -11.54 -5.80
C ASP A 46 -13.90 -10.29 -6.30
N ILE A 47 -13.23 -9.12 -6.32
CA ILE A 47 -13.84 -7.87 -6.82
C ILE A 47 -14.06 -7.92 -8.34
N ASN A 48 -13.12 -8.48 -9.11
CA ASN A 48 -13.33 -8.66 -10.55
C ASN A 48 -14.47 -9.65 -10.84
N ALA A 49 -14.58 -10.72 -10.05
CA ALA A 49 -15.67 -11.69 -10.19
C ALA A 49 -17.04 -11.03 -9.96
N GLU A 50 -17.16 -10.22 -8.91
CA GLU A 50 -18.39 -9.47 -8.60
C GLU A 50 -18.76 -8.46 -9.71
N ARG A 51 -17.78 -7.76 -10.29
CA ARG A 51 -18.01 -6.67 -11.24
C ARG A 51 -18.09 -7.12 -12.71
N PHE A 52 -17.41 -8.20 -13.07
CA PHE A 52 -17.19 -8.61 -14.47
C PHE A 52 -17.39 -10.11 -14.74
N GLY A 53 -17.90 -10.90 -13.78
CA GLY A 53 -18.24 -12.31 -14.02
C GLY A 53 -17.02 -13.21 -14.31
N TYR A 54 -16.00 -13.13 -13.46
CA TYR A 54 -14.69 -13.80 -13.54
C TYR A 54 -13.76 -13.31 -14.67
N GLY A 55 -14.17 -12.31 -15.45
CA GLY A 55 -13.29 -11.60 -16.38
C GLY A 55 -12.42 -10.53 -15.69
N ALA A 56 -11.37 -10.07 -16.39
CA ALA A 56 -10.59 -8.90 -15.98
C ALA A 56 -11.12 -7.63 -16.68
N PRO A 57 -11.07 -6.45 -16.03
CA PRO A 57 -11.48 -5.21 -16.67
C PRO A 57 -10.57 -4.90 -17.86
N THR A 58 -11.18 -4.44 -18.96
CA THR A 58 -10.47 -3.96 -20.15
C THR A 58 -9.97 -2.53 -19.95
N ALA A 59 -9.11 -2.05 -20.85
CA ALA A 59 -8.71 -0.64 -20.87
C ALA A 59 -9.91 0.31 -21.03
N ALA A 60 -10.96 -0.10 -21.75
CA ALA A 60 -12.17 0.69 -21.89
C ALA A 60 -12.92 0.78 -20.56
N ASP A 61 -13.09 -0.35 -19.86
CA ASP A 61 -13.71 -0.38 -18.53
C ASP A 61 -12.94 0.52 -17.56
N CYS A 62 -11.62 0.35 -17.45
CA CYS A 62 -10.81 1.12 -16.52
C CYS A 62 -10.90 2.64 -16.73
N ASN A 63 -10.99 3.09 -17.98
CA ASN A 63 -11.04 4.51 -18.34
C ASN A 63 -12.47 5.07 -18.37
N ALA A 64 -13.50 4.26 -18.13
CA ALA A 64 -14.87 4.73 -18.09
C ALA A 64 -15.05 5.73 -16.93
N VAL A 65 -15.64 6.89 -17.22
CA VAL A 65 -16.04 7.85 -16.18
C VAL A 65 -17.37 7.39 -15.60
N VAL A 66 -17.38 7.08 -14.31
CA VAL A 66 -18.53 6.52 -13.58
C VAL A 66 -19.20 7.56 -12.67
N GLY A 67 -18.60 8.73 -12.53
CA GLY A 67 -19.16 9.84 -11.78
C GLY A 67 -18.22 11.04 -11.72
N ALA A 68 -18.52 11.96 -10.81
CA ALA A 68 -17.64 13.05 -10.42
C ALA A 68 -17.58 13.13 -8.90
N ASP A 69 -16.42 13.50 -8.37
CA ASP A 69 -16.28 13.76 -6.95
C ASP A 69 -16.96 15.10 -6.56
N ARG A 70 -16.99 15.40 -5.27
CA ARG A 70 -17.58 16.64 -4.73
C ARG A 70 -16.95 17.93 -5.28
N CYS A 71 -15.80 17.84 -5.92
CA CYS A 71 -15.04 18.93 -6.53
C CYS A 71 -15.21 18.99 -8.04
N GLY A 72 -16.11 18.15 -8.60
CA GLY A 72 -16.35 18.05 -10.03
C GLY A 72 -15.27 17.33 -10.81
N ARG A 73 -14.30 16.67 -10.15
CA ARG A 73 -13.26 15.89 -10.83
C ARG A 73 -13.85 14.53 -11.26
N PRO A 74 -13.58 14.05 -12.48
CA PRO A 74 -14.11 12.77 -12.93
C PRO A 74 -13.60 11.63 -12.06
N ILE A 75 -14.52 10.74 -11.68
CA ILE A 75 -14.20 9.46 -11.04
C ILE A 75 -14.17 8.41 -12.15
N TYR A 76 -13.02 7.78 -12.31
CA TYR A 76 -12.84 6.68 -13.25
C TYR A 76 -13.17 5.35 -12.59
N GLN A 77 -13.68 4.39 -13.35
CA GLN A 77 -13.98 3.05 -12.85
C GLN A 77 -12.74 2.37 -12.25
N SER A 78 -11.54 2.63 -12.78
CA SER A 78 -10.28 2.14 -12.18
C SER A 78 -10.08 2.62 -10.74
N MET A 79 -10.56 3.82 -10.39
CA MET A 79 -10.44 4.37 -9.05
C MET A 79 -11.36 3.61 -8.09
N GLU A 80 -12.63 3.39 -8.47
CA GLU A 80 -13.58 2.63 -7.65
C GLU A 80 -13.13 1.18 -7.44
N LEU A 81 -12.69 0.51 -8.52
CA LEU A 81 -12.15 -0.84 -8.43
C LEU A 81 -10.92 -0.89 -7.52
N GLY A 82 -10.01 0.08 -7.64
CA GLY A 82 -8.86 0.22 -6.76
C GLY A 82 -9.29 0.33 -5.29
N THR A 83 -10.23 1.25 -4.98
CA THR A 83 -10.73 1.43 -3.60
C THR A 83 -11.34 0.14 -3.03
N LEU A 84 -12.17 -0.55 -3.80
CA LEU A 84 -12.79 -1.81 -3.37
C LEU A 84 -11.74 -2.89 -3.10
N LYS A 85 -10.75 -3.03 -3.98
CA LYS A 85 -9.67 -4.02 -3.85
C LYS A 85 -8.73 -3.70 -2.68
N HIS A 86 -8.38 -2.43 -2.46
CA HIS A 86 -7.64 -2.02 -1.27
C HIS A 86 -8.38 -2.41 0.00
N ALA A 87 -9.65 -2.01 0.13
CA ALA A 87 -10.45 -2.32 1.32
C ALA A 87 -10.53 -3.84 1.58
N HIS A 88 -10.75 -4.63 0.53
CA HIS A 88 -10.83 -6.09 0.64
C HIS A 88 -9.48 -6.72 1.04
N ALA A 89 -8.37 -6.28 0.43
CA ALA A 89 -7.04 -6.81 0.74
C ALA A 89 -6.59 -6.42 2.15
N LEU A 90 -6.83 -5.17 2.56
CA LEU A 90 -6.45 -4.66 3.87
C LEU A 90 -7.19 -5.36 5.01
N ALA A 91 -8.47 -5.68 4.83
CA ALA A 91 -9.21 -6.47 5.81
C ALA A 91 -8.56 -7.85 6.03
N CYS A 92 -8.17 -8.53 4.96
CA CYS A 92 -7.45 -9.80 5.02
C CYS A 92 -6.06 -9.64 5.67
N MET A 93 -5.28 -8.64 5.26
CA MET A 93 -3.95 -8.38 5.80
C MET A 93 -3.97 -8.06 7.29
N GLN A 94 -5.00 -7.34 7.76
CA GLN A 94 -5.14 -7.01 9.17
C GLN A 94 -5.17 -8.27 10.04
N ASP A 95 -5.84 -9.33 9.61
CA ASP A 95 -5.91 -10.57 10.38
C ASP A 95 -4.61 -11.38 10.28
N ILE A 96 -4.01 -11.45 9.09
CA ILE A 96 -2.69 -12.08 8.89
C ILE A 96 -1.61 -11.40 9.74
N LEU A 97 -1.57 -10.07 9.76
CA LEU A 97 -0.55 -9.31 10.50
C LEU A 97 -0.72 -9.42 12.01
N LYS A 98 -1.94 -9.56 12.53
CA LYS A 98 -2.16 -9.85 13.96
C LYS A 98 -1.57 -11.19 14.38
N GLU A 99 -1.58 -12.18 13.48
CA GLU A 99 -1.08 -13.54 13.76
C GLU A 99 0.42 -13.66 13.53
N LEU A 100 0.92 -13.14 12.42
CA LEU A 100 2.27 -13.44 11.91
C LEU A 100 3.29 -12.31 12.09
N TRP A 101 2.86 -11.07 12.35
CA TRP A 101 3.79 -9.97 12.57
C TRP A 101 4.01 -9.73 14.07
N PRO A 102 5.25 -9.90 14.59
CA PRO A 102 5.50 -9.83 16.03
C PRO A 102 5.59 -8.38 16.57
N GLY A 103 5.60 -7.37 15.71
CA GLY A 103 5.73 -5.95 16.08
C GLY A 103 4.42 -5.16 15.97
N PRO A 104 4.47 -3.84 16.25
CA PRO A 104 3.35 -2.95 15.96
C PRO A 104 3.12 -2.79 14.46
N VAL A 105 1.87 -2.49 14.09
CA VAL A 105 1.44 -2.27 12.71
C VAL A 105 0.58 -1.02 12.65
N SER A 106 0.80 -0.19 11.63
CA SER A 106 -0.09 0.92 11.27
C SER A 106 -0.72 0.64 9.91
N ILE A 107 -2.04 0.44 9.87
CA ILE A 107 -2.80 0.24 8.63
C ILE A 107 -3.44 1.56 8.25
N GLU A 108 -3.21 2.01 7.01
CA GLU A 108 -3.78 3.24 6.45
C GLU A 108 -3.57 4.48 7.33
N GLN A 109 -2.52 4.51 8.18
CA GLN A 109 -2.23 5.66 9.02
C GLN A 109 -1.77 6.82 8.15
N ARG A 110 -2.41 7.98 8.30
CA ARG A 110 -2.01 9.21 7.61
C ARG A 110 -0.95 9.96 8.41
N TYR A 111 0.05 10.47 7.73
CA TYR A 111 1.09 11.31 8.31
C TYR A 111 1.18 12.64 7.60
N ARG A 112 1.65 13.67 8.32
CA ARG A 112 2.12 14.92 7.73
C ARG A 112 3.64 14.93 7.77
N PHE A 113 4.27 15.14 6.62
CA PHE A 113 5.72 15.10 6.52
C PHE A 113 6.27 16.44 6.01
N TYR A 114 6.93 17.17 6.90
CA TYR A 114 7.61 18.42 6.58
C TYR A 114 9.04 18.11 6.15
N ARG A 115 9.21 17.76 4.87
CA ARG A 115 10.46 17.27 4.29
C ARG A 115 11.69 18.14 4.61
N HIS A 116 11.57 19.47 4.51
CA HIS A 116 12.68 20.39 4.78
C HIS A 116 13.09 20.42 6.26
N ALA A 117 12.12 20.35 7.17
CA ALA A 117 12.36 20.33 8.62
C ALA A 117 12.65 18.92 9.15
N LYS A 118 12.45 17.88 8.32
CA LYS A 118 12.54 16.46 8.70
C LYS A 118 11.63 16.10 9.88
N VAL A 119 10.45 16.73 9.92
CA VAL A 119 9.43 16.49 10.95
C VAL A 119 8.33 15.61 10.37
N LEU A 120 7.98 14.55 11.09
CA LEU A 120 6.89 13.63 10.77
C LEU A 120 5.88 13.63 11.93
N GLU A 121 4.61 13.80 11.60
CA GLU A 121 3.51 13.81 12.58
C GLU A 121 2.42 12.83 12.14
N THR A 122 1.78 12.18 13.09
CA THR A 122 0.55 11.41 12.82
C THR A 122 -0.63 12.36 12.69
N ILE A 123 -1.53 12.04 11.77
CA ILE A 123 -2.86 12.66 11.68
C ILE A 123 -3.86 11.65 12.24
N SER A 124 -4.63 12.04 13.27
CA SER A 124 -5.64 11.16 13.86
C SER A 124 -6.76 10.86 12.86
N ARG A 125 -7.54 9.79 13.09
CA ARG A 125 -8.69 9.45 12.22
C ARG A 125 -9.74 10.55 12.19
N GLU A 126 -9.98 11.19 13.33
CA GLU A 126 -10.91 12.31 13.44
C GLU A 126 -10.40 13.53 12.66
N GLN A 127 -9.10 13.82 12.76
CA GLN A 127 -8.50 14.90 12.00
C GLN A 127 -8.50 14.59 10.50
N GLU A 128 -8.13 13.38 10.08
CA GLU A 128 -8.21 12.92 8.69
C GLU A 128 -9.62 13.10 8.12
N LYS A 129 -10.66 12.68 8.86
CA LYS A 129 -12.05 12.86 8.44
C LYS A 129 -12.39 14.34 8.24
N ARG A 130 -12.04 15.21 9.20
CA ARG A 130 -12.28 16.66 9.06
C ARG A 130 -11.57 17.26 7.84
N LEU A 131 -10.33 16.85 7.58
CA LEU A 131 -9.54 17.30 6.43
C LEU A 131 -10.15 16.80 5.09
N LEU A 132 -10.66 15.57 5.07
CA LEU A 132 -11.37 15.01 3.92
C LEU A 132 -12.71 15.70 3.68
N ASP A 133 -13.36 16.19 4.73
CA ASP A 133 -14.62 16.94 4.64
C ASP A 133 -14.38 18.43 4.27
N ALA A 134 -13.15 18.94 4.44
CA ALA A 134 -12.79 20.33 4.12
C ALA A 134 -12.32 20.53 2.66
N ASP A 135 -12.62 21.72 2.11
CA ASP A 135 -12.15 22.33 0.87
C ASP A 135 -11.37 21.43 -0.12
N CYS A 136 -12.08 20.50 -0.75
CA CYS A 136 -11.55 19.67 -1.84
C CYS A 136 -10.24 18.91 -1.58
N ALA A 137 -9.93 18.63 -0.31
CA ALA A 137 -8.71 17.98 0.16
C ALA A 137 -7.41 18.80 -0.03
N GLU A 138 -7.48 20.12 -0.25
CA GLU A 138 -6.28 20.96 -0.29
C GLU A 138 -5.50 20.91 1.03
N GLU A 139 -6.18 20.79 2.17
CA GLU A 139 -5.51 20.66 3.47
C GLU A 139 -4.78 19.32 3.65
N LEU A 140 -5.06 18.31 2.82
CA LEU A 140 -4.30 17.06 2.77
C LEU A 140 -3.00 17.18 1.99
N ARG A 141 -2.70 18.34 1.39
CA ARG A 141 -1.42 18.60 0.75
C ARG A 141 -0.28 18.45 1.76
N GLY A 142 0.77 17.74 1.35
CA GLY A 142 1.90 17.39 2.23
C GLY A 142 1.58 16.28 3.22
N THR A 143 0.50 15.54 3.04
CA THR A 143 0.24 14.30 3.79
C THR A 143 0.57 13.07 2.96
N ILE A 144 0.94 12.00 3.64
CA ILE A 144 1.17 10.68 3.06
C ILE A 144 0.34 9.63 3.79
N LYS A 145 -0.06 8.57 3.10
CA LYS A 145 -0.86 7.48 3.65
C LYS A 145 -0.46 6.16 2.99
N PRO A 146 0.60 5.50 3.48
CA PRO A 146 0.90 4.13 3.09
C PRO A 146 -0.24 3.19 3.51
N ASP A 147 -0.43 2.09 2.78
CA ASP A 147 -1.47 1.11 3.11
C ASP A 147 -1.12 0.33 4.38
N VAL A 148 0.13 -0.12 4.51
CA VAL A 148 0.62 -0.82 5.72
C VAL A 148 2.02 -0.34 6.07
N VAL A 149 2.22 0.00 7.33
CA VAL A 149 3.55 0.26 7.91
C VAL A 149 3.81 -0.76 9.00
N LEU A 150 4.90 -1.50 8.85
CA LEU A 150 5.38 -2.49 9.81
C LEU A 150 6.51 -1.88 10.62
N HIS A 151 6.42 -1.99 11.95
CA HIS A 151 7.37 -1.42 12.89
C HIS A 151 8.16 -2.53 13.58
N ALA A 152 9.46 -2.31 13.79
CA ALA A 152 10.32 -3.22 14.56
C ALA A 152 10.12 -3.07 16.09
N ASP A 153 9.70 -1.88 16.52
CA ASP A 153 9.48 -1.54 17.92
C ASP A 153 8.31 -0.55 18.07
N ARG A 154 8.13 0.03 19.27
CA ARG A 154 7.03 0.96 19.58
C ARG A 154 7.23 2.38 19.03
N HIS A 155 8.30 2.65 18.28
CA HIS A 155 8.53 3.93 17.63
C HIS A 155 7.71 4.00 16.32
N LEU A 156 6.42 4.33 16.44
CA LEU A 156 5.46 4.33 15.32
C LEU A 156 5.76 5.33 14.18
N LEU A 157 6.75 6.21 14.35
CA LEU A 157 7.25 7.11 13.30
C LEU A 157 8.47 6.55 12.55
N ARG A 158 8.83 5.28 12.78
CA ARG A 158 9.90 4.58 12.07
C ARG A 158 9.38 3.21 11.60
N ALA A 159 9.54 2.93 10.32
CA ALA A 159 9.19 1.65 9.72
C ALA A 159 10.43 0.75 9.59
N ILE A 160 10.21 -0.56 9.64
CA ILE A 160 11.15 -1.53 9.07
C ILE A 160 10.75 -1.92 7.65
N LEU A 161 9.45 -1.95 7.37
CA LEU A 161 8.89 -2.23 6.05
C LEU A 161 7.61 -1.41 5.83
N ILE A 162 7.44 -0.90 4.61
CA ILE A 162 6.28 -0.15 4.18
C ILE A 162 5.71 -0.87 2.96
N LEU A 163 4.43 -1.22 3.00
CA LEU A 163 3.74 -1.88 1.90
C LEU A 163 2.66 -0.92 1.36
N ASP A 164 2.67 -0.72 0.04
CA ASP A 164 1.64 0.02 -0.68
C ASP A 164 1.01 -0.92 -1.72
N LEU A 165 -0.28 -1.14 -1.62
CA LEU A 165 -1.00 -2.05 -2.49
C LEU A 165 -1.22 -1.37 -3.84
N LYS A 166 -1.01 -2.13 -4.92
CA LYS A 166 -1.21 -1.65 -6.28
C LYS A 166 -2.09 -2.64 -7.03
N PHE A 167 -3.23 -2.14 -7.54
CA PHE A 167 -4.13 -2.90 -8.41
C PHE A 167 -4.20 -2.21 -9.78
N PRO A 168 -3.24 -2.49 -10.69
CA PRO A 168 -3.27 -1.92 -12.03
C PRO A 168 -4.56 -2.29 -12.77
N CYS A 169 -5.09 -1.33 -13.53
CA CYS A 169 -6.28 -1.51 -14.36
C CYS A 169 -5.96 -0.98 -15.77
N PRO A 170 -5.99 -1.82 -16.82
CA PRO A 170 -6.18 -3.27 -16.81
C PRO A 170 -5.04 -4.02 -16.10
N GLY A 171 -5.32 -5.28 -15.72
CA GLY A 171 -4.41 -6.10 -14.89
C GLY A 171 -3.09 -6.51 -15.55
N ASP A 172 -2.96 -6.34 -16.87
CA ASP A 172 -1.72 -6.54 -17.61
C ASP A 172 -0.73 -5.39 -17.46
N ARG A 173 -1.15 -4.22 -16.94
CA ARG A 173 -0.26 -3.11 -16.62
C ARG A 173 0.67 -3.47 -15.45
N GLU A 174 1.84 -2.84 -15.44
CA GLU A 174 2.78 -2.94 -14.33
C GLU A 174 2.38 -2.00 -13.18
N PRO A 175 2.55 -2.41 -11.91
CA PRO A 175 2.39 -1.51 -10.77
C PRO A 175 3.43 -0.40 -10.83
N ARG A 176 3.04 0.81 -10.42
CA ARG A 176 3.92 1.99 -10.46
C ARG A 176 3.69 2.86 -9.24
N TRP A 177 4.78 3.40 -8.71
CA TRP A 177 4.71 4.50 -7.76
C TRP A 177 4.15 5.76 -8.42
N THR A 178 3.20 6.40 -7.76
CA THR A 178 2.67 7.69 -8.21
C THR A 178 3.79 8.74 -8.15
N LYS A 179 4.04 9.43 -9.26
CA LYS A 179 4.93 10.60 -9.29
C LYS A 179 4.17 11.83 -8.81
N TYR A 180 4.77 12.59 -7.91
CA TYR A 180 4.24 13.87 -7.49
C TYR A 180 4.54 14.92 -8.57
N GLY A 181 3.52 15.71 -8.93
CA GLY A 181 3.67 16.81 -9.89
C GLY A 181 4.10 18.12 -9.23
N ASP A 182 4.28 19.14 -10.06
CA ASP A 182 4.71 20.51 -9.72
C ASP A 182 3.91 21.19 -8.60
N LYS A 183 2.62 20.86 -8.48
CA LYS A 183 1.74 21.36 -7.41
C LYS A 183 1.88 20.58 -6.10
N SER A 184 2.75 19.59 -6.00
CA SER A 184 2.99 18.85 -4.75
C SER A 184 4.16 19.46 -3.96
N PRO A 185 4.13 19.50 -2.62
CA PRO A 185 5.33 19.78 -1.82
C PRO A 185 6.43 18.71 -1.98
N TYR A 186 6.12 17.62 -2.69
CA TYR A 186 7.03 16.52 -3.00
C TYR A 186 7.39 16.44 -4.49
N ASP A 187 7.28 17.57 -5.22
CA ASP A 187 7.61 17.63 -6.64
C ASP A 187 8.99 17.01 -6.95
N GLY A 188 9.07 16.28 -8.06
CA GLY A 188 10.26 15.55 -8.49
C GLY A 188 10.47 14.19 -7.82
N PHE A 189 9.67 13.83 -6.80
CA PHE A 189 9.73 12.53 -6.13
C PHE A 189 8.54 11.65 -6.49
N ASN A 190 8.69 10.34 -6.27
CA ASN A 190 7.59 9.40 -6.26
C ASN A 190 7.13 9.06 -4.83
N GLN A 191 5.95 8.46 -4.73
CA GLN A 191 5.33 8.06 -3.46
C GLN A 191 6.24 7.19 -2.58
N GLY A 192 6.86 6.14 -3.15
CA GLY A 192 7.75 5.23 -2.41
C GLY A 192 9.01 5.91 -1.88
N GLN A 193 9.56 6.88 -2.62
CA GLN A 193 10.70 7.69 -2.16
C GLN A 193 10.33 8.55 -0.95
N ILE A 194 9.15 9.19 -0.97
CA ILE A 194 8.70 10.00 0.17
C ILE A 194 8.38 9.13 1.38
N TYR A 195 7.82 7.94 1.20
CA TYR A 195 7.60 7.00 2.30
C TYR A 195 8.91 6.60 2.98
N GLN A 196 9.91 6.18 2.19
CA GLN A 196 11.24 5.83 2.70
C GLN A 196 11.92 7.01 3.38
N GLU A 197 11.82 8.21 2.80
CA GLU A 197 12.42 9.41 3.40
C GLU A 197 11.75 9.80 4.73
N ALA A 198 10.43 9.63 4.83
CA ALA A 198 9.64 9.98 6.01
C ALA A 198 9.81 8.97 7.15
N LEU A 199 9.73 7.67 6.84
CA LEU A 199 9.60 6.58 7.81
C LEU A 199 10.87 5.70 7.92
N GLY A 200 11.82 5.84 7.00
CA GLY A 200 13.12 5.16 6.99
C GLY A 200 13.14 3.78 6.32
N GLY A 201 12.20 2.89 6.65
CA GLY A 201 12.16 1.51 6.14
C GLY A 201 11.93 1.42 4.63
N LYS A 202 12.27 0.26 4.04
CA LYS A 202 12.06 -0.01 2.60
C LYS A 202 10.57 0.08 2.27
N ALA A 203 10.24 0.74 1.16
CA ALA A 203 8.90 0.77 0.61
C ALA A 203 8.79 -0.19 -0.56
N LEU A 204 7.80 -1.09 -0.53
CA LEU A 204 7.52 -2.07 -1.57
C LEU A 204 6.07 -1.93 -2.06
N MET A 205 5.87 -2.14 -3.36
CA MET A 205 4.55 -2.30 -3.94
C MET A 205 4.13 -3.76 -3.91
N LEU A 206 2.96 -4.04 -3.34
CA LEU A 206 2.33 -5.36 -3.42
C LEU A 206 1.23 -5.31 -4.45
N SER A 207 1.35 -6.12 -5.50
CA SER A 207 0.34 -6.22 -6.55
C SER A 207 -0.05 -7.68 -6.77
N PRO A 208 -1.17 -7.97 -7.46
CA PRO A 208 -1.54 -9.35 -7.76
C PRO A 208 -0.46 -10.15 -8.51
N LYS A 209 0.44 -9.47 -9.23
CA LYS A 209 1.54 -10.05 -10.00
C LYS A 209 2.78 -10.38 -9.16
N GLY A 210 2.95 -9.77 -7.99
CA GLY A 210 4.17 -9.91 -7.19
C GLY A 210 4.49 -8.68 -6.34
N ILE A 211 5.74 -8.66 -5.86
CA ILE A 211 6.31 -7.62 -5.00
C ILE A 211 7.36 -6.85 -5.80
N PHE A 212 7.33 -5.52 -5.73
CA PHE A 212 8.14 -4.61 -6.53
C PHE A 212 8.72 -3.49 -5.66
N ASP A 213 9.80 -2.84 -6.10
CA ASP A 213 10.44 -1.71 -5.43
C ASP A 213 10.09 -0.33 -6.02
#